data_AF-A0A8T4JHR6-F1
#
_entry.id   AF-A0A8T4JHR6-F1
#
_cell.length_a   1.000
_cell.length_b   1.000
_cell.length_c   1.000
_cell.angle_alpha   90.00
_cell.angle_beta   90.00
_cell.angle_gamma   90.00
#
_symmetry.space_group_name_H-M   'P 1'
#
loop_
_entity.id
_entity.type
_entity.pdbx_description
1 polymer ?
#
loop_
_entity_poly.entity_id
_entity_poly.type
_entity_poly.pdbx_seq_one_letter_code
_entity_poly.pdbx_strand_id
1 'polypeptide(L)' 'MTTSGFITGLILTIAGLVLLVISIIFVKETGGIIITLIYSVIMLGVGIYLLFNHNKEDKIERVKKFTKNQSK' A
#
# COMPACT_ATOMS: atom_id res chain seq x y z
N MET A 1 -6.48 -11.77 -5.42
CA MET A 1 -5.37 -10.91 -5.95
C MET A 1 -4.43 -11.72 -6.83
N THR A 2 -3.85 -11.16 -7.90
CA THR A 2 -2.56 -11.66 -8.42
C THR A 2 -1.48 -11.36 -7.39
N THR A 3 -0.50 -12.24 -7.23
CA THR A 3 0.64 -12.09 -6.29
C THR A 3 1.30 -10.70 -6.37
N SER A 4 1.21 -10.05 -7.53
CA SER A 4 1.71 -8.70 -7.78
C SER A 4 1.14 -7.61 -6.88
N GLY A 5 -0.16 -7.62 -6.55
CA GLY A 5 -0.75 -6.51 -5.81
C GLY A 5 -0.30 -6.46 -4.34
N PHE A 6 -0.17 -7.62 -3.71
CA PHE A 6 0.28 -7.76 -2.32
C PHE A 6 1.75 -7.38 -2.21
N ILE A 7 2.57 -7.85 -3.16
CA ILE A 7 3.98 -7.50 -3.26
C ILE A 7 4.14 -5.99 -3.46
N THR A 8 3.35 -5.37 -4.34
CA THR A 8 3.38 -3.91 -4.55
C THR A 8 3.01 -3.15 -3.28
N GLY A 9 1.96 -3.57 -2.56
CA GLY A 9 1.58 -2.96 -1.28
C GLY A 9 2.67 -3.10 -0.22
N LEU A 10 3.33 -4.25 -0.14
CA LEU A 10 4.45 -4.50 0.76
C LEU A 10 5.65 -3.61 0.43
N ILE A 11 6.05 -3.54 -0.85
CA ILE A 11 7.16 -2.72 -1.32
C ILE A 11 6.90 -1.24 -1.04
N LEU A 12 5.70 -0.73 -1.35
CA LEU A 12 5.32 0.66 -1.09
C LEU A 12 5.38 1.00 0.40
N THR A 13 4.95 0.07 1.25
CA THR A 13 4.99 0.26 2.71
C THR A 13 6.44 0.31 3.23
N ILE A 14 7.30 -0.60 2.77
CA ILE A 14 8.72 -0.62 3.13
C ILE A 14 9.43 0.65 2.61
N ALA A 15 9.16 1.04 1.36
CA ALA A 15 9.71 2.24 0.76
C ALA A 15 9.32 3.51 1.53
N GLY A 16 8.05 3.63 1.94
CA GLY A 16 7.59 4.75 2.76
C GLY A 16 8.27 4.82 4.13
N LEU A 17 8.51 3.67 4.78
CA LEU A 17 9.26 3.59 6.05
C LEU A 17 10.72 4.04 5.87
N VAL A 18 11.39 3.55 4.82
CA VAL A 18 12.78 3.94 4.52
C VAL A 18 12.87 5.45 4.25
N LEU A 19 11.93 6.00 3.48
CA LEU A 19 11.90 7.43 3.18
C LEU A 19 11.73 8.27 4.45
N LEU A 20 10.93 7.80 5.40
CA LEU A 20 10.72 8.46 6.69
C LEU A 20 12.02 8.46 7.52
N VAL A 21 12.73 7.33 7.56
CA VAL A 21 14.03 7.24 8.24
C VAL A 21 15.07 8.16 7.60
N ILE A 22 15.12 8.20 6.26
CA ILE A 22 16.03 9.10 5.52
C ILE A 22 15.70 10.56 5.82
N SER A 23 14.41 10.92 5.85
CA SER A 23 13.95 12.27 6.18
C SER A 23 14.49 12.73 7.54
N ILE A 24 14.43 11.86 8.55
CA ILE A 24 14.88 12.18 9.92
C ILE A 24 16.41 12.25 10.02
N ILE A 25 17.14 11.35 9.35
CA ILE A 25 18.59 11.22 9.54
C ILE A 25 19.39 12.18 8.65
N PHE A 26 18.97 12.36 7.39
CA PHE A 26 19.79 13.01 6.37
C PHE A 26 19.29 14.41 5.99
N VAL A 27 18.01 14.70 6.13
CA VAL A 27 17.47 16.00 5.73
C VAL A 27 17.60 16.98 6.88
N LYS A 28 18.41 18.02 6.68
CA LYS A 28 18.66 19.07 7.71
C LYS A 28 17.87 20.35 7.47
N GLU A 29 17.35 20.54 6.26
CA GLU A 29 16.52 21.69 5.93
C GLU A 29 15.06 21.44 6.30
N THR A 30 14.49 22.34 7.11
CA THR A 30 13.12 22.25 7.61
C THR A 30 12.08 22.06 6.49
N GLY A 31 12.24 22.78 5.37
CA GLY A 31 11.36 22.63 4.20
C GLY A 31 11.48 21.24 3.55
N GLY A 32 12.71 20.72 3.43
CA GLY A 32 12.96 19.38 2.92
C GLY A 32 12.35 18.29 3.79
N ILE A 33 12.45 18.43 5.13
CA ILE A 33 11.89 17.49 6.11
C ILE A 33 10.37 17.42 5.96
N ILE A 34 9.68 18.57 5.86
CA ILE A 34 8.22 18.62 5.72
C ILE A 34 7.76 17.92 4.43
N ILE A 35 8.42 18.21 3.31
CA ILE A 35 8.07 17.61 2.01
C ILE A 35 8.28 16.09 2.04
N THR A 36 9.42 15.62 2.58
CA THR A 36 9.69 14.18 2.67
C THR A 36 8.76 13.47 3.64
N LEU A 37 8.36 14.11 4.75
CA LEU A 37 7.36 13.57 5.67
C LEU A 37 6.00 13.38 4.99
N ILE A 38 5.51 14.39 4.28
CA ILE A 38 4.24 14.31 3.54
C ILE A 38 4.27 13.15 2.54
N TYR A 39 5.35 13.05 1.75
CA TYR A 39 5.52 11.96 0.79
C TYR A 39 5.56 10.59 1.44
N SER A 40 6.28 10.46 2.56
CA SER A 40 6.40 9.21 3.32
C SER A 40 5.03 8.75 3.84
N VAL A 41 4.25 9.68 4.40
CA VAL A 41 2.90 9.40 4.92
C VAL A 41 1.95 8.98 3.80
N ILE A 42 2.00 9.64 2.63
CA ILE A 42 1.17 9.25 1.48
C ILE A 42 1.55 7.85 0.99
N MET A 43 2.85 7.56 0.84
CA MET A 43 3.31 6.23 0.42
C MET A 43 2.88 5.13 1.41
N LEU A 44 3.01 5.39 2.71
CA LEU A 44 2.55 4.47 3.74
C LEU A 44 1.03 4.29 3.69
N GLY A 45 0.28 5.37 3.54
CA GLY A 45 -1.18 5.31 3.40
C GLY A 45 -1.62 4.45 2.22
N VAL A 46 -0.99 4.61 1.05
CA VAL A 46 -1.28 3.81 -0.15
C VAL A 46 -0.85 2.35 0.04
N GLY A 47 0.35 2.11 0.58
CA GLY A 47 0.85 0.76 0.84
C GLY A 47 -0.04 -0.01 1.81
N ILE A 48 -0.42 0.63 2.93
CA ILE A 48 -1.35 0.11 3.92
C ILE A 48 -2.74 -0.08 3.30
N TYR A 49 -3.24 0.85 2.49
CA TYR A 49 -4.53 0.69 1.82
C TYR A 49 -4.54 -0.55 0.92
N LEU A 50 -3.52 -0.73 0.09
CA LEU A 50 -3.38 -1.91 -0.77
C LEU A 50 -3.30 -3.20 0.06
N LEU A 51 -2.58 -3.15 1.18
CA LEU A 51 -2.50 -4.28 2.10
C LEU A 51 -3.85 -4.53 2.78
N PHE A 52 -4.57 -3.57 3.34
CA PHE A 52 -5.83 -3.83 4.06
C PHE A 52 -7.02 -4.12 3.14
N ASN A 53 -7.03 -3.57 1.93
CA ASN A 53 -8.10 -3.82 0.96
C ASN A 53 -8.04 -5.23 0.35
N HIS A 54 -6.97 -6.01 0.59
CA HIS A 54 -6.85 -7.42 0.19
C HIS A 54 -8.06 -8.26 0.64
N ASN A 55 -8.54 -8.00 1.86
CA ASN A 55 -9.59 -8.80 2.48
C ASN A 55 -10.96 -8.57 1.83
N LYS A 56 -11.14 -7.46 1.12
CA LYS A 56 -12.40 -7.12 0.44
C LYS A 56 -12.44 -7.67 -0.98
N GLU A 57 -11.33 -7.60 -1.72
CA GLU A 57 -11.24 -8.14 -3.09
C GLU A 57 -11.44 -9.67 -3.12
N ASP A 58 -10.81 -10.41 -2.21
CA ASP A 58 -10.95 -11.87 -2.14
C ASP A 58 -12.37 -12.34 -1.80
N LYS A 59 -13.18 -11.51 -1.15
CA LYS A 59 -14.60 -11.82 -0.89
C LYS A 59 -15.43 -11.64 -2.16
N ILE A 60 -15.19 -10.56 -2.91
CA ILE A 60 -15.92 -10.24 -4.14
C ILE A 60 -15.62 -11.30 -5.22
N GLU A 61 -14.36 -11.72 -5.35
CA GLU A 61 -13.94 -12.71 -6.34
C GLU A 61 -14.54 -14.10 -6.06
N ARG A 62 -14.71 -14.46 -4.78
CA ARG A 62 -15.42 -15.68 -4.36
C ARG A 62 -16.90 -15.62 -4.72
N VAL A 63 -17.60 -14.54 -4.39
CA VAL A 63 -19.03 -14.38 -4.74
C VAL A 63 -19.25 -14.49 -6.25
N LYS A 64 -18.36 -13.88 -7.06
CA LYS A 64 -18.44 -13.95 -8.53
C LYS A 64 -18.28 -15.37 -9.08
N LYS A 65 -17.41 -16.19 -8.48
CA LYS A 65 -17.27 -17.61 -8.86
C LYS A 65 -18.50 -18.44 -8.47
N PHE A 66 -19.09 -18.19 -7.31
CA PHE A 66 -20.32 -18.86 -6.88
C PHE A 66 -21.50 -18.58 -7.81
N THR A 67 -21.74 -17.31 -8.18
CA THR A 67 -22.83 -16.94 -9.11
C THR A 67 -22.63 -17.57 -10.49
N LYS A 68 -21.40 -17.63 -10.99
CA LYS A 68 -21.11 -18.24 -12.30
C LYS A 68 -21.36 -19.75 -12.33
N ASN A 69 -21.10 -20.46 -11.23
CA ASN A 69 -21.38 -21.90 -11.13
C ASN A 69 -22.87 -22.22 -10.93
N GLN A 70 -23.67 -21.30 -10.40
CA GLN A 70 -25.12 -21.45 -10.24
C GLN A 70 -25.89 -21.14 -11.53
N SER A 71 -25.26 -20.50 -12.51
CA SER A 71 -25.84 -20.13 -13.80
C SER A 71 -25.55 -21.16 -14.92
N LYS A 72 -25.02 -22.34 -14.58
CA LYS A 72 -24.63 -23.38 -15.51
C LYS A 72 -25.27 -24.70 -15.10
#